data_AF-K9CGB8-F1
#
_entry.id   AF-K9CGB8-F1
#
_cell.length_a   1.000
_cell.length_b   1.000
_cell.length_c   1.000
_cell.angle_alpha   90.00
_cell.angle_beta   90.00
_cell.angle_gamma   90.00
#
_symmetry.space_group_name_H-M   'P 1'
#
loop_
_entity.id
_entity.type
_entity.pdbx_description
1 polymer ?
#
loop_
_entity_poly.entity_id
_entity_poly.type
_entity_poly.pdbx_seq_one_letter_code
_entity_poly.pdbx_strand_id
1 'polypeptide(L)'
;MFITAQPNMESVGFELFGKNFTQPVTGADFMGFSERLLTSFLSELGLRKVGERYFYTETPYADVENDILCMAEAIRKKQCGEKIDFSAPPFWGNMMSLIYTKAT
;
A
#
# COMPACT_ATOMS: atom_id res chain seq x y z
N MET A 1 18.55 -0.18 -7.31
CA MET A 1 17.20 0.07 -7.84
C MET A 1 16.39 0.79 -6.77
N PHE A 2 15.66 1.84 -7.15
CA PHE A 2 14.78 2.58 -6.26
C PHE A 2 13.37 2.55 -6.84
N ILE A 3 12.41 2.11 -6.03
CA ILE A 3 10.99 2.02 -6.37
C ILE A 3 10.26 2.93 -5.38
N THR A 4 9.37 3.79 -5.85
CA THR A 4 8.65 4.76 -5.01
C THR A 4 7.24 4.95 -5.52
N ALA A 5 6.37 5.44 -4.64
CA ALA A 5 4.96 5.66 -4.92
C ALA A 5 4.26 4.44 -5.56
N GLN A 6 4.65 3.24 -5.12
CA GLN A 6 4.06 2.00 -5.61
C GLN A 6 2.92 1.58 -4.68
N PRO A 7 1.69 1.32 -5.18
CA PRO A 7 0.61 0.78 -4.37
C PRO A 7 1.00 -0.56 -3.74
N ASN A 8 0.69 -0.71 -2.45
CA ASN A 8 0.96 -1.91 -1.68
C ASN A 8 -0.30 -2.76 -1.53
N MET A 9 -0.34 -3.87 -2.25
CA MET A 9 -1.47 -4.80 -2.21
C MET A 9 -1.50 -5.66 -0.94
N GLU A 10 -0.42 -5.65 -0.15
CA GLU A 10 -0.38 -6.27 1.18
C GLU A 10 -0.76 -5.26 2.28
N SER A 11 -1.24 -4.05 1.94
CA SER A 11 -1.67 -3.06 2.94
C SER A 11 -3.03 -3.39 3.55
N VAL A 12 -3.22 -2.94 4.80
CA VAL A 12 -4.52 -3.01 5.49
C VAL A 12 -5.61 -2.29 4.69
N GLY A 13 -5.27 -1.16 4.06
CA GLY A 13 -6.20 -0.43 3.19
C GLY A 13 -6.65 -1.28 2.00
N PHE A 14 -5.74 -2.00 1.34
CA PHE A 14 -6.11 -2.86 0.22
C PHE A 14 -6.99 -4.04 0.66
N GLU A 15 -6.61 -4.72 1.74
CA GLU A 15 -7.37 -5.86 2.28
C GLU A 15 -8.78 -5.46 2.71
N LEU A 16 -8.93 -4.26 3.29
CA LEU A 16 -10.20 -3.77 3.81
C LEU A 16 -11.13 -3.26 2.71
N PHE A 17 -10.61 -2.47 1.76
CA PHE A 17 -11.43 -1.77 0.78
C PHE A 17 -11.58 -2.52 -0.55
N GLY A 18 -10.67 -3.43 -0.89
CA GLY A 18 -10.68 -4.19 -2.13
C GLY A 18 -10.87 -3.29 -3.36
N LYS A 19 -12.02 -3.42 -4.03
CA LYS A 19 -12.36 -2.60 -5.21
C LYS A 19 -12.51 -1.10 -4.95
N ASN A 20 -12.70 -0.70 -3.69
CA ASN A 20 -12.79 0.72 -3.31
C ASN A 20 -11.41 1.30 -2.95
N PHE A 21 -10.33 0.53 -3.11
CA PHE A 21 -8.97 1.02 -2.96
C PHE A 21 -8.61 1.94 -4.11
N THR A 22 -8.05 3.12 -3.81
CA THR A 22 -7.98 4.25 -4.74
C THR A 22 -6.58 4.62 -5.20
N GLN A 23 -5.53 4.04 -4.60
CA GLN A 23 -4.15 4.37 -4.95
C GLN A 23 -3.65 3.86 -6.32
N PRO A 24 -4.14 2.74 -6.88
CA PRO A 24 -3.75 2.31 -8.22
C PRO A 24 -4.21 3.31 -9.29
N VAL A 25 -3.28 3.82 -10.11
CA VAL A 25 -3.57 4.80 -11.18
C VAL A 25 -4.12 4.08 -12.43
N THR A 26 -3.73 2.83 -12.62
CA THR A 26 -4.08 1.98 -13.76
C THR A 26 -4.37 0.54 -13.31
N GLY A 27 -5.00 -0.26 -14.19
CA GLY A 27 -5.17 -1.69 -13.95
C GLY A 27 -3.84 -2.46 -13.82
N ALA A 28 -2.74 -1.93 -14.36
CA ALA A 28 -1.41 -2.50 -14.18
C ALA A 28 -0.87 -2.27 -12.75
N ASP A 29 -1.28 -1.18 -12.11
CA ASP A 29 -0.97 -0.92 -10.70
C ASP A 29 -1.76 -1.85 -9.77
N PHE A 30 -2.93 -2.32 -10.22
CA PHE A 30 -3.66 -3.45 -9.60
C PHE A 30 -3.00 -4.81 -9.87
N MET A 31 -2.13 -4.94 -10.88
CA MET A 31 -1.27 -6.12 -11.08
C MET A 31 -0.05 -6.12 -10.15
N GLY A 32 -0.05 -5.26 -9.13
CA GLY A 32 0.27 -5.67 -7.77
C GLY A 32 1.66 -6.24 -7.59
N PHE A 33 2.65 -5.36 -7.47
CA PHE A 33 3.83 -5.76 -6.73
C PHE A 33 3.46 -5.73 -5.25
N SER A 34 3.24 -6.92 -4.68
CA SER A 34 3.53 -7.06 -3.26
C SER A 34 5.03 -6.93 -3.09
N GLU A 35 5.43 -6.27 -2.00
CA GLU A 35 6.84 -6.16 -1.67
C GLU A 35 7.52 -7.54 -1.65
N ARG A 36 6.80 -8.56 -1.15
CA ARG A 36 7.27 -9.95 -1.12
C ARG A 36 7.58 -10.49 -2.52
N LEU A 37 6.64 -10.38 -3.48
CA LEU A 37 6.85 -10.88 -4.84
C LEU A 37 7.97 -10.11 -5.55
N LEU A 38 7.98 -8.80 -5.39
CA LEU A 38 9.02 -7.93 -5.95
C LEU A 38 10.40 -8.26 -5.38
N THR A 39 10.50 -8.47 -4.08
CA THR A 39 11.74 -8.85 -3.41
C THR A 39 12.21 -10.21 -3.88
N SER A 40 11.32 -11.21 -3.98
CA SER A 40 11.66 -12.54 -4.50
C SER A 40 12.25 -12.45 -5.90
N PHE A 41 11.55 -11.76 -6.81
CA PHE A 41 11.99 -11.57 -8.19
C PHE A 41 13.35 -10.84 -8.27
N LEU A 42 13.51 -9.74 -7.54
CA LEU A 42 14.77 -8.99 -7.55
C LEU A 42 15.92 -9.75 -6.91
N SER A 43 15.65 -10.62 -5.93
CA SER A 43 16.65 -11.53 -5.36
C SER A 43 17.13 -12.60 -6.33
N GLU A 44 16.24 -13.15 -7.16
CA GLU A 44 16.64 -14.03 -8.27
C GLU A 44 17.55 -13.34 -9.28
N LEU A 45 17.40 -12.01 -9.44
CA LEU A 45 18.27 -11.18 -10.27
C LEU A 45 19.57 -10.72 -9.57
N GLY A 46 19.84 -11.20 -8.36
CA GLY A 46 21.05 -10.87 -7.61
C GLY A 46 20.99 -9.48 -6.95
N LEU A 47 19.80 -8.98 -6.60
CA LEU A 47 19.63 -7.80 -5.75
C LEU A 47 19.18 -8.18 -4.34
N ARG A 48 19.55 -7.36 -3.37
CA ARG A 48 19.08 -7.45 -1.98
C ARG A 48 18.37 -6.16 -1.58
N LYS A 49 17.27 -6.28 -0.82
CA LYS A 49 16.60 -5.14 -0.22
C LYS A 49 17.52 -4.53 0.85
N VAL A 50 17.65 -3.21 0.85
CA VAL A 50 18.45 -2.46 1.84
C VAL A 50 17.65 -1.44 2.63
N GLY A 51 16.40 -1.20 2.25
CA GLY A 51 15.52 -0.33 3.01
C GLY A 51 14.13 -0.23 2.41
N GLU A 52 13.19 0.18 3.25
CA GLU A 52 11.81 0.51 2.92
C GLU A 52 11.37 1.75 3.71
N ARG A 53 10.43 2.52 3.16
CA ARG A 53 9.79 3.62 3.89
C ARG A 53 8.39 3.89 3.35
N TYR A 54 7.49 4.27 4.26
CA TYR A 54 6.12 4.67 3.98
C TYR A 54 5.93 6.11 4.43
N PHE A 55 5.75 7.03 3.47
CA PHE A 55 5.84 8.47 3.73
C PHE A 55 4.50 9.14 4.08
N TYR A 56 3.45 8.39 4.45
CA TYR A 56 2.09 8.93 4.52
C TYR A 56 1.97 10.26 5.29
N THR A 57 2.48 10.37 6.54
CA THR A 57 2.40 11.60 7.33
C THR A 57 3.19 12.79 6.77
N GLU A 58 4.10 12.53 5.83
CA GLU A 58 4.94 13.55 5.17
C GLU A 58 4.31 14.03 3.86
N THR A 59 3.18 13.44 3.45
CA THR A 59 2.49 13.81 2.21
C THR A 59 1.62 15.04 2.39
N PRO A 60 1.46 15.90 1.37
CA PRO A 60 0.64 17.11 1.45
C PRO A 60 -0.87 16.83 1.54
N TYR A 61 -1.28 15.57 1.38
CA TYR A 61 -2.67 15.12 1.41
C TYR A 61 -3.00 14.30 2.66
N ALA A 62 -2.08 14.17 3.62
CA ALA A 62 -2.34 13.44 4.84
C ALA A 62 -3.35 14.18 5.74
N ASP A 63 -4.44 13.51 6.07
CA ASP A 63 -5.42 13.98 7.06
C ASP A 63 -5.57 12.90 8.14
N VAL A 64 -4.55 12.82 9.00
CA VAL A 64 -4.34 11.72 9.95
C VAL A 64 -5.60 11.37 10.75
N GLU A 65 -6.30 12.36 11.28
CA GLU A 65 -7.47 12.12 12.12
C GLU A 65 -8.64 11.57 11.30
N ASN A 66 -8.98 12.23 10.19
CA ASN A 66 -10.09 11.79 9.34
C ASN A 66 -9.80 10.45 8.64
N ASP A 67 -8.55 10.20 8.25
CA ASP A 67 -8.13 8.95 7.63
C ASP A 67 -8.20 7.78 8.62
N ILE A 68 -7.83 7.99 9.90
CA ILE A 68 -8.03 7.00 10.97
C ILE A 68 -9.51 6.72 11.20
N LEU A 69 -10.35 7.76 11.27
CA LEU A 69 -11.80 7.59 11.45
C LEU A 69 -12.44 6.85 10.27
N CYS A 70 -11.99 7.14 9.04
CA CYS A 70 -12.40 6.45 7.83
C CYS A 70 -12.04 4.95 7.87
N MET A 71 -10.81 4.62 8.26
CA MET A 71 -10.38 3.23 8.46
C MET A 71 -11.18 2.54 9.57
N ALA A 72 -11.44 3.22 10.69
CA ALA A 72 -12.22 2.68 11.80
C ALA A 72 -13.66 2.36 11.40
N GLU A 73 -14.32 3.25 10.64
CA GLU A 73 -15.66 2.99 10.11
C GLU A 73 -15.67 1.82 9.13
N ALA A 74 -14.66 1.70 8.28
CA ALA A 74 -14.54 0.57 7.36
C ALA A 74 -14.38 -0.76 8.11
N ILE A 75 -13.60 -0.78 9.20
CA ILE A 75 -13.47 -1.94 10.10
C ILE A 75 -14.82 -2.26 10.75
N ARG A 76 -15.53 -1.26 11.29
CA ARG A 76 -16.85 -1.44 11.90
C ARG A 76 -17.83 -2.05 10.90
N LYS A 77 -17.90 -1.52 9.68
CA LYS A 77 -18.75 -2.08 8.60
C LYS A 77 -18.40 -3.54 8.30
N LYS A 78 -17.11 -3.87 8.14
CA LYS A 78 -16.65 -5.26 7.93
C LYS A 78 -17.09 -6.18 9.07
N GLN A 79 -16.97 -5.75 10.32
CA GLN A 79 -17.40 -6.52 11.50
C GLN A 79 -18.92 -6.73 11.56
N CYS A 80 -19.71 -5.75 11.14
CA CYS A 80 -21.17 -5.82 11.07
C CYS A 80 -21.69 -6.56 9.82
N GLY A 81 -20.81 -7.02 8.92
CA GLY A 81 -21.21 -7.59 7.63
C GLY A 81 -21.82 -6.57 6.67
N GLU A 82 -21.61 -5.28 6.91
CA GLU A 82 -22.04 -4.19 6.06
C GLU A 82 -21.05 -4.00 4.90
N LYS A 83 -21.57 -3.54 3.76
CA LYS A 83 -20.74 -3.22 2.60
C LYS A 83 -20.04 -1.88 2.82
N ILE A 84 -18.73 -1.85 2.60
CA ILE A 84 -17.97 -0.61 2.48
C ILE A 84 -18.36 0.04 1.14
N ASP A 85 -18.94 1.23 1.22
CA ASP A 85 -19.53 2.00 0.12
C ASP A 85 -18.82 3.33 -0.13
N PHE A 86 -17.67 3.53 0.52
CA PHE A 86 -16.78 4.67 0.34
C PHE A 86 -15.37 4.22 -0.05
N SER A 87 -14.61 5.18 -0.56
CA SER A 87 -13.24 5.01 -1.03
C SER A 87 -12.23 4.86 0.10
N ALA A 88 -11.17 4.08 -0.13
CA ALA A 88 -10.04 4.02 0.80
C ALA A 88 -9.38 5.39 0.95
N PRO A 89 -9.04 5.81 2.19
CA PRO A 89 -8.24 7.00 2.41
C PRO A 89 -6.78 6.72 2.02
N PRO A 90 -5.96 7.76 1.80
CA PRO A 90 -4.52 7.64 1.96
C PRO A 90 -4.24 7.15 3.39
N PHE A 91 -3.36 6.15 3.52
CA PHE A 91 -3.08 5.57 4.83
C PHE A 91 -1.67 4.98 4.87
N TRP A 92 -1.16 4.77 6.08
CA TRP A 92 0.11 4.07 6.27
C TRP A 92 0.12 2.73 5.56
N GLY A 93 1.24 2.42 4.93
CA GLY A 93 1.43 1.16 4.23
C GLY A 93 0.80 1.10 2.84
N ASN A 94 -0.15 1.98 2.48
CA ASN A 94 -0.82 1.93 1.17
C ASN A 94 0.12 2.20 -0.02
N MET A 95 1.15 3.01 0.19
CA MET A 95 2.18 3.32 -0.81
C MET A 95 3.56 2.96 -0.27
N MET A 96 4.28 2.10 -0.97
CA MET A 96 5.62 1.65 -0.58
C MET A 96 6.71 2.40 -1.34
N SER A 97 7.84 2.60 -0.67
CA SER A 97 9.12 2.96 -1.30
C SER A 97 10.18 1.96 -0.88
N LEU A 98 10.89 1.38 -1.84
CA LEU A 98 11.83 0.28 -1.64
C LEU A 98 13.17 0.59 -2.30
N ILE A 99 14.25 0.20 -1.62
CA ILE A 99 15.62 0.36 -2.12
C ILE A 99 16.27 -1.02 -2.18
N TYR A 100 16.85 -1.33 -3.33
CA TYR A 100 17.61 -2.56 -3.57
C TYR A 100 19.01 -2.25 -4.09
N THR A 101 20.00 -3.02 -3.66
CA THR A 101 21.39 -2.96 -4.14
C THR A 101 21.84 -4.32 -4.65
N LYS A 102 22.95 -4.35 -5.38
CA LYS A 102 23.54 -5.61 -5.84
C LYS A 102 23.92 -6.48 -4.63
N ALA A 103 23.51 -7.75 -4.65
CA ALA A 103 23.99 -8.74 -3.70
C ALA A 103 25.50 -8.93 -3.91
N THR A 104 26.25 -8.87 -2.81
CA THR A 104 27.72 -8.97 -2.82
C THR A 104 28.13 -10.43 -2.61
#